data_AF-A0A1G1HCQ0-F1
#
_entry.id   AF-A0A1G1HCQ0-F1
#
_cell.length_a   1.000
_cell.length_b   1.000
_cell.length_c   1.000
_cell.angle_alpha   90.00
_cell.angle_beta   90.00
_cell.angle_gamma   90.00
#
_symmetry.space_group_name_H-M   'P 1'
#
loop_
_entity.id
_entity.type
_entity.pdbx_description
1 polymer ?
#
loop_
_entity_poly.entity_id
_entity_poly.type
_entity_poly.pdbx_seq_one_letter_code
_entity_poly.pdbx_strand_id
1 'polypeptide(L)'
;MNAIEIAIKMEKDAIKFYTEASEKTKNPVGKKMFLTIVDDEKRHLDKFSCIIKGLNITVDDVSPMENIKTVFESMKSEMMQKVESTMDELEAFRIAMQMEKEGIDFYKKAASEAKTEKEKLLFERLIKEEQE
;
A
#
# COMPACT_ATOMS: atom_id res chain seq x y z
N MET A 1 5.07 13.87 -8.06
CA MET A 1 4.93 13.42 -6.67
C MET A 1 6.33 13.32 -6.06
N ASN A 2 6.47 13.06 -4.77
CA ASN A 2 7.74 12.69 -4.13
C ASN A 2 7.55 11.42 -3.27
N ALA A 3 8.62 10.96 -2.62
CA ALA A 3 8.60 9.75 -1.79
C ALA A 3 7.52 9.76 -0.69
N ILE A 4 7.33 10.89 -0.02
CA ILE A 4 6.31 11.08 1.03
C ILE A 4 4.90 10.99 0.44
N GLU A 5 4.66 11.72 -0.65
CA GLU A 5 3.37 11.74 -1.32
C GLU A 5 2.99 10.37 -1.88
N ILE A 6 3.96 9.62 -2.40
CA ILE A 6 3.75 8.27 -2.93
C ILE A 6 3.42 7.28 -1.82
N ALA A 7 4.14 7.31 -0.70
CA ALA A 7 3.82 6.46 0.45
C ALA A 7 2.40 6.71 0.93
N ILE A 8 2.03 7.97 1.16
CA ILE A 8 0.67 8.35 1.57
C ILE A 8 -0.38 7.93 0.52
N LYS A 9 -0.05 8.05 -0.76
CA LYS A 9 -0.96 7.68 -1.85
C LYS A 9 -1.16 6.16 -1.91
N MET A 10 -0.10 5.37 -1.76
CA MET A 10 -0.16 3.92 -1.76
C MET A 10 -1.14 3.42 -0.69
N GLU A 11 -1.02 3.89 0.54
CA GLU A 11 -1.92 3.51 1.65
C GLU A 11 -3.38 3.93 1.38
N LYS A 12 -3.58 5.14 0.86
CA LYS A 12 -4.94 5.61 0.53
C LYS A 12 -5.56 4.79 -0.60
N ASP A 13 -4.76 4.41 -1.59
CA ASP A 13 -5.22 3.57 -2.69
C ASP A 13 -5.51 2.14 -2.21
N ALA A 14 -4.72 1.61 -1.26
CA ALA A 14 -4.94 0.33 -0.60
C ALA A 14 -6.27 0.34 0.19
N ILE A 15 -6.46 1.32 1.08
CA ILE A 15 -7.71 1.52 1.84
C ILE A 15 -8.90 1.56 0.89
N LYS A 16 -8.81 2.34 -0.19
CA LYS A 16 -9.89 2.46 -1.17
C LYS A 16 -10.14 1.13 -1.88
N PHE A 17 -9.09 0.46 -2.32
CA PHE A 17 -9.18 -0.83 -2.99
C PHE A 17 -9.85 -1.87 -2.10
N TYR A 18 -9.39 -2.06 -0.87
CA TYR A 18 -9.95 -3.06 0.02
C TYR A 18 -11.35 -2.72 0.53
N THR A 19 -11.67 -1.43 0.68
CA THR A 19 -13.04 -1.00 0.95
C THR A 19 -13.97 -1.44 -0.19
N GLU A 20 -13.61 -1.12 -1.45
CA GLU A 20 -14.38 -1.54 -2.62
C GLU A 20 -14.43 -3.08 -2.75
N ALA A 21 -13.34 -3.79 -2.45
CA ALA A 21 -13.29 -5.25 -2.48
C ALA A 21 -14.26 -5.88 -1.47
N SER A 22 -14.36 -5.29 -0.27
CA SER A 22 -15.27 -5.73 0.80
C SER A 22 -16.74 -5.54 0.45
N GLU A 23 -17.06 -4.55 -0.40
CA GLU A 23 -18.41 -4.28 -0.87
C GLU A 23 -18.81 -5.21 -2.02
N LYS A 24 -17.84 -5.57 -2.86
CA LYS A 24 -18.02 -6.37 -4.07
C LYS A 24 -17.95 -7.87 -3.85
N THR A 25 -17.22 -8.32 -2.84
CA THR A 25 -17.12 -9.74 -2.52
C THR A 25 -18.46 -10.30 -2.05
N LYS A 26 -18.80 -11.50 -2.53
CA LYS A 26 -20.00 -12.23 -2.09
C LYS A 26 -19.72 -13.12 -0.88
N ASN A 27 -18.46 -13.25 -0.48
CA ASN A 27 -18.05 -14.10 0.62
C ASN A 27 -17.99 -13.31 1.94
N PRO A 28 -18.73 -13.71 2.99
CA PRO A 28 -18.74 -13.00 4.28
C PRO A 28 -17.40 -13.04 5.02
N VAL A 29 -16.62 -14.12 4.89
CA VAL A 29 -15.27 -14.25 5.47
C VAL A 29 -14.31 -13.32 4.72
N GLY A 30 -14.33 -13.37 3.39
CA GLY A 30 -13.53 -12.47 2.54
C GLY A 30 -13.84 -10.99 2.81
N LYS A 31 -15.12 -10.65 3.01
CA LYS A 31 -15.53 -9.30 3.41
C LYS A 31 -14.90 -8.85 4.72
N LYS A 32 -14.99 -9.70 5.75
CA LYS A 32 -14.40 -9.38 7.07
C LYS A 32 -12.89 -9.22 6.97
N MET A 33 -12.23 -10.09 6.21
CA MET A 33 -10.79 -10.03 5.97
C MET A 33 -10.39 -8.71 5.30
N PHE A 34 -11.04 -8.30 4.21
CA PHE A 34 -10.74 -7.02 3.57
C PHE A 34 -10.97 -5.82 4.50
N LEU A 35 -12.01 -5.85 5.34
CA LEU A 35 -12.23 -4.79 6.33
C LEU A 35 -11.13 -4.75 7.40
N THR A 36 -10.60 -5.90 7.81
CA THR A 36 -9.43 -5.93 8.71
C THR A 36 -8.23 -5.25 8.06
N ILE A 37 -7.93 -5.59 6.80
CA ILE A 37 -6.81 -4.98 6.05
C ILE A 37 -7.01 -3.46 5.95
N VAL A 38 -8.23 -2.99 5.65
CA VAL A 38 -8.54 -1.54 5.65
C VAL A 38 -8.19 -0.86 6.97
N ASP A 39 -8.40 -1.52 8.09
CA ASP A 39 -8.06 -0.95 9.40
C ASP A 39 -6.57 -1.01 9.70
N ASP A 40 -5.85 -1.99 9.16
CA ASP A 40 -4.39 -2.08 9.21
C ASP A 40 -3.75 -0.96 8.37
N GLU A 41 -4.19 -0.75 7.12
CA GLU A 41 -3.67 0.32 6.26
C GLU A 41 -3.91 1.73 6.83
N LYS A 42 -5.02 1.95 7.54
CA LYS A 42 -5.25 3.20 8.26
C LYS A 42 -4.21 3.41 9.37
N ARG A 43 -3.84 2.34 10.08
CA ARG A 43 -2.78 2.40 11.10
C ARG A 43 -1.43 2.65 10.45
N HIS A 44 -1.14 2.04 9.30
CA HIS A 44 0.08 2.31 8.53
C HIS A 44 0.16 3.79 8.16
N LEU A 45 -0.91 4.37 7.61
CA LEU A 45 -1.00 5.80 7.29
C LEU A 45 -0.68 6.72 8.50
N ASP A 46 -1.23 6.39 9.68
CA ASP A 46 -0.97 7.12 10.91
C ASP A 46 0.50 6.97 11.37
N LYS A 47 1.04 5.74 11.32
CA LYS A 47 2.43 5.46 11.66
C LYS A 47 3.40 6.14 10.70
N PHE A 48 3.10 6.20 9.40
CA PHE A 48 3.92 6.89 8.39
C PHE A 48 4.05 8.37 8.70
N SER A 49 2.93 9.00 9.09
CA SER A 49 2.93 10.39 9.54
C SER A 49 3.85 10.61 10.76
N CYS A 50 3.89 9.66 11.69
CA CYS A 50 4.81 9.67 12.84
C CYS A 50 6.27 9.44 12.42
N ILE A 51 6.54 8.53 11.48
CA ILE A 51 7.88 8.24 10.96
C ILE A 51 8.47 9.47 10.26
N ILE A 52 7.70 10.13 9.38
CA ILE A 52 8.14 11.33 8.66
C ILE A 52 8.52 12.44 9.66
N LYS A 53 7.70 12.65 10.69
CA LYS A 53 7.98 13.62 11.76
C LYS A 53 9.20 13.21 12.59
N GLY A 54 9.31 11.95 12.99
CA GLY A 54 10.39 11.44 13.83
C GLY A 54 11.76 11.46 13.15
N LEU A 55 11.79 11.24 11.83
CA LEU A 55 13.00 11.34 11.01
C LEU A 55 13.32 12.77 10.56
N ASN A 56 12.47 13.75 10.90
CA ASN A 56 12.57 15.15 10.47
C ASN A 56 12.80 15.28 8.95
N ILE A 57 12.02 14.49 8.18
CA ILE A 57 12.05 14.50 6.73
C ILE A 57 11.11 15.60 6.24
N THR A 58 11.64 16.46 5.40
CA THR A 58 10.91 17.56 4.76
C THR A 58 10.76 17.32 3.26
N VAL A 59 9.94 18.13 2.60
CA VAL A 59 9.76 18.05 1.14
C VAL A 59 11.08 18.33 0.41
N ASP A 60 11.98 19.11 1.00
CA ASP A 60 13.30 19.42 0.44
C ASP A 60 14.28 18.24 0.53
N ASP A 61 14.00 17.26 1.40
CA ASP A 61 14.83 16.05 1.56
C ASP A 61 14.48 14.94 0.57
N VAL A 62 13.38 15.10 -0.17
CA VAL A 62 12.85 14.11 -1.11
C VAL A 62 12.84 14.65 -2.54
N SER A 63 13.27 13.79 -3.45
CA SER A 63 13.37 14.07 -4.87
C SER A 63 11.99 13.98 -5.54
N PRO A 64 11.75 14.80 -6.57
CA PRO A 64 10.62 14.61 -7.44
C PRO A 64 10.65 13.22 -8.10
N MET A 65 9.49 12.58 -8.10
CA MET A 65 9.17 11.32 -8.76
C MET A 65 8.11 11.58 -9.83
N GLU A 66 8.42 11.21 -11.07
CA GLU A 66 7.56 11.44 -12.23
C GLU A 66 6.80 10.18 -12.62
N ASN A 67 5.52 10.35 -13.01
CA ASN A 67 4.69 9.31 -13.63
C ASN A 67 4.56 7.99 -12.85
N ILE A 68 4.63 8.04 -11.53
CA ILE A 68 4.45 6.86 -10.68
C ILE A 68 2.96 6.57 -10.48
N LYS A 69 2.55 5.37 -10.91
CA LYS A 69 1.27 4.76 -10.52
C LYS A 69 1.50 3.83 -9.34
N THR A 70 0.55 3.79 -8.42
CA THR A 70 0.59 2.82 -7.33
C THR A 70 0.33 1.41 -7.87
N VAL A 71 0.69 0.40 -7.09
CA VAL A 71 0.35 -1.01 -7.36
C VAL A 71 -1.16 -1.16 -7.49
N PHE A 72 -1.90 -0.54 -6.57
CA PHE A 72 -3.35 -0.51 -6.56
C PHE A 72 -3.94 0.15 -7.80
N GLU A 73 -3.44 1.30 -8.25
CA GLU A 73 -3.90 1.91 -9.51
C GLU A 73 -3.64 1.04 -10.73
N SER A 74 -2.48 0.37 -10.77
CA SER A 74 -2.04 -0.40 -11.93
C SER A 74 -2.81 -1.73 -12.05
N MET A 75 -3.15 -2.35 -10.92
CA MET A 75 -3.74 -3.68 -10.88
C MET A 75 -5.25 -3.67 -10.55
N LYS A 76 -5.84 -2.48 -10.27
CA LYS A 76 -7.22 -2.34 -9.78
C LYS A 76 -8.23 -3.14 -10.61
N SER A 77 -8.26 -2.92 -11.92
CA SER A 77 -9.31 -3.49 -12.78
C SER A 77 -9.26 -5.01 -12.81
N GLU A 78 -8.07 -5.58 -12.96
CA GLU A 78 -7.88 -7.03 -13.02
C GLU A 78 -8.24 -7.68 -11.68
N MET A 79 -7.74 -7.12 -10.57
CA MET A 79 -7.96 -7.71 -9.26
C MET A 79 -9.41 -7.55 -8.77
N MET A 80 -10.06 -6.44 -9.07
CA MET A 80 -11.50 -6.26 -8.77
C MET A 80 -12.38 -7.27 -9.50
N GLN A 81 -12.05 -7.58 -10.77
CA GLN A 81 -12.77 -8.60 -11.52
C GLN A 81 -12.63 -9.99 -10.85
N LYS A 82 -11.43 -10.32 -10.36
CA LYS A 82 -11.18 -11.57 -9.62
C LYS A 82 -11.96 -11.61 -8.30
N VAL A 83 -11.96 -10.52 -7.53
CA VAL A 83 -12.70 -10.39 -6.26
C VAL A 83 -14.21 -10.58 -6.46
N GLU A 84 -14.79 -10.00 -7.52
CA GLU A 84 -16.22 -10.13 -7.83
C GLU A 84 -16.61 -11.53 -8.30
N SER A 85 -15.70 -12.20 -9.01
CA SER A 85 -15.96 -13.49 -9.66
C SER A 85 -15.74 -14.68 -8.74
N THR A 86 -14.88 -14.55 -7.71
CA THR A 86 -14.57 -15.65 -6.80
C THR A 86 -15.54 -15.74 -5.62
N MET A 87 -15.97 -16.95 -5.30
CA MET A 87 -16.63 -17.27 -4.03
C MET A 87 -15.66 -17.94 -3.04
N ASP A 88 -14.44 -18.25 -3.50
CA ASP A 88 -13.41 -18.94 -2.73
C ASP A 88 -12.67 -17.96 -1.80
N GLU A 89 -12.73 -18.26 -0.51
CA GLU A 89 -12.06 -17.51 0.56
C GLU A 89 -10.53 -17.48 0.38
N LEU A 90 -9.96 -18.60 -0.07
CA LEU A 90 -8.53 -18.72 -0.29
C LEU A 90 -8.07 -17.85 -1.45
N GLU A 91 -8.92 -17.67 -2.47
CA GLU A 91 -8.58 -16.81 -3.60
C GLU A 91 -8.62 -15.34 -3.22
N ALA A 92 -9.60 -14.91 -2.42
CA ALA A 92 -9.61 -13.55 -1.86
C ALA A 92 -8.34 -13.28 -1.02
N PHE A 93 -7.92 -14.25 -0.20
CA PHE A 93 -6.70 -14.17 0.59
C PHE A 93 -5.45 -14.08 -0.28
N ARG A 94 -5.35 -14.90 -1.34
CA ARG A 94 -4.23 -14.82 -2.30
C ARG A 94 -4.14 -13.48 -3.00
N ILE A 95 -5.27 -12.87 -3.37
CA ILE A 95 -5.30 -11.54 -3.98
C ILE A 95 -4.75 -10.51 -3.02
N ALA A 96 -5.22 -10.49 -1.77
CA ALA A 96 -4.69 -9.58 -0.75
C ALA A 96 -3.19 -9.77 -0.54
N MET A 97 -2.72 -11.01 -0.32
CA MET A 97 -1.29 -11.30 -0.17
C MET A 97 -0.45 -10.85 -1.37
N GLN A 98 -0.96 -11.01 -2.58
CA GLN A 98 -0.26 -10.57 -3.79
C GLN A 98 -0.16 -9.05 -3.82
N MET A 99 -1.25 -8.33 -3.50
CA MET A 99 -1.26 -6.87 -3.48
C MET A 99 -0.28 -6.32 -2.44
N GLU A 100 -0.27 -6.88 -1.23
CA GLU A 100 0.68 -6.49 -0.18
C GLU A 100 2.13 -6.75 -0.59
N LYS A 101 2.39 -7.91 -1.17
CA LYS A 101 3.73 -8.26 -1.66
C LYS A 101 4.21 -7.28 -2.73
N GLU A 102 3.36 -6.94 -3.69
CA GLU A 102 3.68 -5.97 -4.74
C GLU A 102 3.90 -4.57 -4.15
N GLY A 103 3.16 -4.18 -3.12
CA GLY A 103 3.37 -2.95 -2.36
C GLY A 103 4.76 -2.89 -1.70
N ILE A 104 5.12 -3.95 -0.99
CA ILE A 104 6.46 -4.10 -0.38
C ILE A 104 7.56 -4.06 -1.44
N ASP A 105 7.39 -4.77 -2.55
CA ASP A 105 8.40 -4.83 -3.62
C ASP A 105 8.55 -3.48 -4.33
N PHE A 106 7.46 -2.72 -4.46
CA PHE A 106 7.50 -1.32 -4.89
C PHE A 106 8.35 -0.48 -3.94
N TYR A 107 8.14 -0.57 -2.62
CA TYR A 107 8.93 0.19 -1.66
C TYR A 107 10.40 -0.23 -1.65
N LYS A 108 10.72 -1.52 -1.79
CA LYS A 108 12.12 -2.00 -1.92
C LYS A 108 12.80 -1.40 -3.15
N LYS A 109 12.10 -1.37 -4.28
CA LYS A 109 12.61 -0.75 -5.51
C LYS A 109 12.85 0.74 -5.30
N ALA A 110 11.88 1.45 -4.72
CA ALA A 110 12.00 2.87 -4.42
C ALA A 110 13.17 3.18 -3.46
N ALA A 111 13.41 2.32 -2.45
CA ALA A 111 14.57 2.43 -1.56
C ALA A 111 15.91 2.25 -2.31
N SER A 112 15.96 1.34 -3.29
CA SER A 112 17.16 1.10 -4.10
C SER A 112 17.47 2.22 -5.10
N GLU A 113 16.43 2.94 -5.54
CA GLU A 113 16.52 4.07 -6.49
C GLU A 113 16.56 5.43 -5.78
N ALA A 114 16.51 5.44 -4.44
CA ALA A 114 16.52 6.65 -3.62
C ALA A 114 17.78 7.49 -3.86
N LYS A 115 17.61 8.81 -3.95
CA LYS A 115 18.72 9.73 -4.23
C LYS A 115 19.31 10.32 -2.95
N THR A 116 18.55 10.30 -1.85
CA THR A 116 19.01 10.75 -0.53
C THR A 116 18.95 9.63 0.49
N GLU A 117 19.85 9.68 1.48
CA GLU A 117 19.83 8.75 2.61
C GLU A 117 18.50 8.82 3.39
N LYS A 118 17.89 10.01 3.47
CA LYS A 118 16.59 10.20 4.12
C LYS A 118 15.45 9.50 3.37
N GLU A 119 15.43 9.57 2.03
CA GLU A 119 14.47 8.83 1.20
C GLU A 119 14.62 7.32 1.39
N LYS A 120 15.86 6.84 1.37
CA LYS A 120 16.15 5.42 1.58
C LYS A 120 15.67 4.96 2.96
N LEU A 121 16.01 5.70 4.01
CA LEU A 121 15.58 5.41 5.37
C LEU A 121 14.06 5.46 5.53
N LEU A 122 13.38 6.37 4.85
CA LEU A 122 11.92 6.41 4.81
C LEU A 122 11.39 5.09 4.26
N PHE A 123 11.74 4.71 3.03
CA PHE A 123 11.24 3.48 2.41
C PHE A 123 11.63 2.22 3.20
N GLU A 124 12.84 2.14 3.74
CA GLU A 124 13.24 1.03 4.62
C GLU A 124 12.38 0.91 5.87
N ARG A 125 11.92 2.04 6.42
CA ARG A 125 11.02 2.04 7.57
C ARG A 125 9.60 1.63 7.17
N LEU A 126 9.12 2.09 6.02
CA LEU A 126 7.81 1.69 5.47
C LEU A 126 7.76 0.17 5.21
N ILE A 127 8.81 -0.40 4.59
CA ILE A 127 8.89 -1.85 4.34
C ILE A 127 8.77 -2.66 5.64
N LYS A 128 9.39 -2.20 6.73
CA LYS A 128 9.30 -2.90 8.02
C LYS A 128 7.92 -2.79 8.65
N GLU A 129 7.23 -1.69 8.39
CA GLU A 129 5.87 -1.45 8.87
C GLU A 129 4.86 -2.33 8.14
N GLU A 130 4.96 -2.44 6.81
CA GLU A 130 4.13 -3.33 5.98
C GLU A 130 4.37 -4.83 6.23
N GLN A 131 5.45 -5.19 6.92
CA GLN A 131 5.79 -6.58 7.24
C GLN A 131 5.40 -6.99 8.66
N GLU A 132 4.96 -6.04 9.50
CA GLU A 132 4.53 -6.28 10.89
C GLU A 132 3.11 -6.86 10.96
#